data_AF-A0A8X6YNV5-F1
#
_entry.id   AF-A0A8X6YNV5-F1
#
_cell.length_a   1.000
_cell.length_b   1.000
_cell.length_c   1.000
_cell.angle_alpha   90.00
_cell.angle_beta   90.00
_cell.angle_gamma   90.00
#
_symmetry.space_group_name_H-M   'P 1'
#
loop_
_entity.id
_entity.type
_entity.pdbx_description
1 polymer ?
#
loop_
_entity_poly.entity_id
_entity_poly.type
_entity_poly.pdbx_seq_one_letter_code
_entity_poly.pdbx_strand_id
1 'polypeptide(L)'
;MEDLKGQDIVNSGILTAQVTHKQRAVHILHQMRSCISSFLLKIAAWVMYKLLGKMLDGIEVRKDQIETLKKVSEENVPMIYLPLHRSHLDYILVTFILFMNDLRAPLVAAGNNLMIPFFGALLRGLGAFFIKRKLDPQNGQRDFVYRAVLHTYMEESLKAGHSLEFFIEGGRSRTGKAVLPKAGLLSIVVDTLMSGGIRDAYIVPIAMSYEKLLDGNFISEQLGKPKEMESFSSAIQAIWRTLHSNYGTVRVDFCQPFSLKEFLLAAEYSYNSPVRTLQPCLLPQNQCFFNHNMKSRRRSEYGTEVVSEDHRQLIKDCADYVVYTAFGAYSLMSTNLLAFLLLSKHRKGASFENLVNSMNWLREEITKRNKTISFFGDSSELIRRATSLLGKNLVSLDAIKMDWYSNNNKKTVYYKPSTNLPDVLELQYYANSVLPVFLMESIIINALSSILQYEFIFSPPGTSICTVLNATIDDLLEYSYLLMNETSKEDSDSKLDEFSTYGEQAELLQEIKLNSGENKNTILFLHSILTPLIESYLLTAGVLFKLVDTEIEEAALLQEVKNLGQKKLNLGQICFEESLGLDTLKNALKLFESWKIINVRTHNSLKLYSLQPNYNDVSKIEDIINRIGKYKN
;
A
#
# COMPACT_ATOMS: atom_id res chain seq x y z
N MET A 1 42.42 22.86 -42.03
CA MET A 1 42.77 21.42 -42.15
C MET A 1 42.77 20.70 -40.80
N GLU A 2 42.80 21.42 -39.66
CA GLU A 2 42.64 20.85 -38.31
C GLU A 2 41.18 20.50 -37.95
N ASP A 3 40.19 21.25 -38.44
CA ASP A 3 38.75 20.96 -38.15
C ASP A 3 38.22 19.65 -38.75
N LEU A 4 38.72 19.24 -39.92
CA LEU A 4 38.31 18.00 -40.58
C LEU A 4 38.79 16.75 -39.82
N LYS A 5 40.01 16.79 -39.26
CA LYS A 5 40.53 15.71 -38.42
C LYS A 5 39.76 15.58 -37.10
N GLY A 6 39.30 16.70 -36.52
CA GLY A 6 38.45 16.70 -35.33
C GLY A 6 37.08 16.05 -35.58
N GLN A 7 36.45 16.36 -36.73
CA GLN A 7 35.17 15.76 -37.11
C GLN A 7 35.26 14.26 -37.42
N ASP A 8 36.33 13.80 -38.07
CA ASP A 8 36.53 12.38 -38.36
C ASP A 8 36.78 11.55 -37.09
N ILE A 9 37.51 12.09 -36.12
CA ILE A 9 37.73 11.45 -34.82
C ILE A 9 36.41 11.37 -34.02
N VAL A 10 35.62 12.44 -33.98
CA VAL A 10 34.30 12.44 -33.32
C VAL A 10 33.34 11.46 -33.99
N ASN A 11 33.30 11.40 -35.32
CA ASN A 11 32.46 10.45 -36.06
C ASN A 11 32.89 8.98 -35.83
N SER A 12 34.20 8.70 -35.76
CA SER A 12 34.73 7.36 -35.44
C SER A 12 34.38 6.90 -34.02
N GLY A 13 34.42 7.83 -33.05
CA GLY A 13 34.02 7.59 -31.66
C GLY A 13 32.53 7.32 -31.51
N ILE A 14 31.68 8.07 -32.24
CA ILE A 14 30.23 7.85 -32.29
C ILE A 14 29.89 6.48 -32.89
N LEU A 15 30.53 6.11 -34.00
CA LEU A 15 30.33 4.80 -34.64
C LEU A 15 30.70 3.65 -33.70
N THR A 16 31.82 3.79 -32.98
CA THR A 16 32.27 2.77 -32.02
C THR A 16 31.30 2.67 -30.84
N ALA A 17 30.85 3.81 -30.29
CA ALA A 17 29.84 3.84 -29.24
C ALA A 17 28.51 3.21 -29.68
N GLN A 18 28.06 3.46 -30.92
CA GLN A 18 26.86 2.84 -31.50
C GLN A 18 26.99 1.31 -31.58
N VAL A 19 28.13 0.79 -32.04
CA VAL A 19 28.37 -0.66 -32.11
C VAL A 19 28.35 -1.28 -30.72
N THR A 20 29.04 -0.66 -29.75
CA THR A 20 29.06 -1.12 -28.36
C THR A 20 27.65 -1.09 -27.73
N HIS A 21 26.90 -0.01 -27.94
CA HIS A 21 25.52 0.10 -27.44
C HIS A 21 24.58 -0.90 -28.11
N LYS A 22 24.76 -1.19 -29.40
CA LYS A 22 23.98 -2.22 -30.11
C LYS A 22 24.25 -3.61 -29.55
N GLN A 23 25.51 -3.99 -29.36
CA GLN A 23 25.88 -5.28 -28.75
C GLN A 23 25.31 -5.41 -27.34
N ARG A 24 25.42 -4.34 -26.55
CA ARG A 24 24.82 -4.26 -25.22
C ARG A 24 23.30 -4.39 -25.24
N ALA A 25 22.63 -3.72 -26.17
CA ALA A 25 21.17 -3.80 -26.31
C ALA A 25 20.71 -5.23 -26.64
N VAL A 26 21.40 -5.92 -27.56
CA VAL A 26 21.14 -7.33 -27.88
C VAL A 26 21.30 -8.21 -26.64
N HIS A 27 22.37 -8.01 -25.87
CA HIS A 27 22.59 -8.76 -24.63
C HIS A 27 21.48 -8.54 -23.61
N ILE A 28 21.09 -7.28 -23.39
CA ILE A 28 19.99 -6.91 -22.48
C ILE A 28 18.68 -7.56 -22.94
N LEU A 29 18.37 -7.50 -24.23
CA LEU A 29 17.16 -8.10 -24.79
C LEU A 29 17.13 -9.62 -24.60
N HIS A 30 18.25 -10.32 -24.85
CA HIS A 30 18.36 -11.75 -24.58
C HIS A 30 18.14 -12.08 -23.10
N GLN A 31 18.65 -11.26 -22.19
CA GLN A 31 18.41 -11.42 -20.76
C GLN A 31 16.99 -11.06 -20.34
N MET A 32 16.33 -10.13 -21.03
CA MET A 32 14.99 -9.68 -20.66
C MET A 32 13.89 -10.60 -21.18
N ARG A 33 13.99 -11.07 -22.43
CA ARG A 33 12.89 -11.68 -23.17
C ARG A 33 12.18 -12.84 -22.45
N SER A 34 10.86 -12.87 -22.54
CA SER A 34 10.03 -14.04 -22.25
C SER A 34 10.07 -15.04 -23.41
N CYS A 35 9.80 -16.31 -23.12
CA CYS A 35 9.73 -17.42 -24.10
C CYS A 35 8.53 -18.32 -23.79
N ILE A 36 7.36 -17.71 -23.62
CA ILE A 36 6.14 -18.38 -23.16
C ILE A 36 5.82 -19.63 -24.00
N SER A 37 5.52 -20.74 -23.32
CA SER A 37 5.25 -22.04 -23.93
C SER A 37 3.99 -22.64 -23.35
N SER A 38 3.01 -22.91 -24.22
CA SER A 38 1.74 -23.51 -23.84
C SER A 38 1.90 -24.91 -23.21
N PHE A 39 2.93 -25.66 -23.62
CA PHE A 39 3.22 -26.97 -23.02
C PHE A 39 3.74 -26.84 -21.58
N LEU A 40 4.68 -25.91 -21.35
CA LEU A 40 5.20 -25.66 -20.01
C LEU A 40 4.12 -25.09 -19.09
N LEU A 41 3.25 -24.21 -19.59
CA LEU A 41 2.10 -23.71 -18.84
C LEU A 41 1.17 -24.84 -18.40
N LYS A 42 0.82 -25.79 -19.29
CA LYS A 42 -0.01 -26.96 -18.93
C LYS A 42 0.61 -27.81 -17.83
N ILE A 43 1.90 -28.11 -17.94
CA ILE A 43 2.62 -28.89 -16.91
C ILE A 43 2.66 -28.12 -15.60
N ALA A 44 3.04 -26.85 -15.64
CA ALA A 44 3.14 -26.02 -14.44
C ALA A 44 1.79 -25.87 -13.76
N ALA A 45 0.70 -25.63 -14.51
CA ALA A 45 -0.64 -25.55 -13.96
C ALA A 45 -1.05 -26.85 -13.26
N TRP A 46 -0.79 -28.02 -13.88
CA TRP A 46 -1.09 -29.31 -13.24
C TRP A 46 -0.27 -29.54 -11.96
N VAL A 47 1.02 -29.18 -11.96
CA VAL A 47 1.87 -29.26 -10.76
C VAL A 47 1.33 -28.32 -9.68
N MET A 48 1.03 -27.07 -10.03
CA MET A 48 0.51 -26.07 -9.10
C MET A 48 -0.84 -26.50 -8.51
N TYR A 49 -1.75 -27.04 -9.32
CA TYR A 49 -3.02 -27.58 -8.82
C TYR A 49 -2.81 -28.61 -7.69
N LYS A 50 -1.82 -29.50 -7.83
CA LYS A 50 -1.48 -30.48 -6.78
C LYS A 50 -0.79 -29.85 -5.57
N LEU A 51 0.13 -28.91 -5.77
CA LEU A 51 0.87 -28.28 -4.68
C LEU A 51 -0.04 -27.37 -3.84
N LEU A 52 -0.85 -26.55 -4.50
CA LEU A 52 -1.79 -25.63 -3.85
C LEU A 52 -2.82 -26.39 -3.01
N GLY A 53 -3.36 -27.50 -3.53
CA GLY A 53 -4.30 -28.35 -2.78
C GLY A 53 -3.70 -29.06 -1.56
N LYS A 54 -2.37 -29.02 -1.36
CA LYS A 54 -1.73 -29.52 -0.13
C LYS A 54 -1.47 -28.42 0.90
N MET A 55 -1.37 -27.16 0.46
CA MET A 55 -0.94 -26.02 1.27
C MET A 55 -2.10 -25.12 1.70
N LEU A 56 -3.11 -25.00 0.85
CA LEU A 56 -4.26 -24.12 1.02
C LEU A 56 -5.52 -24.94 1.23
N ASP A 57 -6.42 -24.45 2.07
CA ASP A 57 -7.78 -24.99 2.21
C ASP A 57 -8.61 -24.73 0.94
N GLY A 58 -8.34 -23.61 0.25
CA GLY A 58 -9.04 -23.24 -0.97
C GLY A 58 -8.48 -21.97 -1.64
N ILE A 59 -8.82 -21.80 -2.91
CA ILE A 59 -8.61 -20.57 -3.67
C ILE A 59 -9.98 -20.08 -4.11
N GLU A 60 -10.41 -18.92 -3.61
CA GLU A 60 -11.69 -18.32 -3.90
C GLU A 60 -11.54 -17.23 -4.96
N VAL A 61 -12.32 -17.35 -6.04
CA VAL A 61 -12.39 -16.36 -7.11
C VAL A 61 -13.84 -16.20 -7.50
N ARG A 62 -14.31 -14.96 -7.67
CA ARG A 62 -15.72 -14.75 -8.02
C ARG A 62 -15.94 -15.02 -9.50
N LYS A 63 -17.00 -15.79 -9.79
CA LYS A 63 -17.31 -16.25 -11.15
C LYS A 63 -17.68 -15.09 -12.09
N ASP A 64 -18.43 -14.11 -11.59
CA ASP A 64 -18.82 -12.90 -12.32
C ASP A 64 -17.60 -12.08 -12.79
N GLN A 65 -16.55 -12.03 -11.97
CA GLN A 65 -15.30 -11.35 -12.33
C GLN A 65 -14.60 -12.08 -13.49
N ILE A 66 -14.51 -13.41 -13.43
CA ILE A 66 -13.92 -14.22 -14.50
C ILE A 66 -14.73 -14.11 -15.81
N GLU A 67 -16.06 -14.17 -15.73
CA GLU A 67 -16.94 -13.99 -16.89
C GLU A 67 -16.76 -12.61 -17.52
N THR A 68 -16.56 -11.56 -16.70
CA THR A 68 -16.26 -10.21 -17.19
C THR A 68 -14.91 -10.16 -17.91
N LEU A 69 -13.86 -10.79 -17.35
CA LEU A 69 -12.55 -10.87 -18.01
C LEU A 69 -12.61 -11.64 -19.34
N LYS A 70 -13.43 -12.70 -19.43
CA LYS A 70 -13.64 -13.42 -20.69
C LYS A 70 -14.26 -12.53 -21.76
N LYS A 71 -15.31 -11.79 -21.42
CA LYS A 71 -15.96 -10.84 -22.35
C LYS A 71 -14.98 -9.79 -22.84
N VAL A 72 -14.22 -9.17 -21.93
CA VAL A 72 -13.21 -8.16 -22.29
C VAL A 72 -12.10 -8.75 -23.16
N SER A 73 -11.70 -10.00 -22.90
CA SER A 73 -10.69 -10.68 -23.70
C SER A 73 -11.10 -10.92 -25.16
N GLU A 74 -12.39 -10.94 -25.48
CA GLU A 74 -12.91 -11.13 -26.86
C GLU A 74 -12.66 -9.89 -27.74
N GLU A 75 -12.44 -8.72 -27.14
CA GLU A 75 -12.18 -7.47 -27.88
C GLU A 75 -10.79 -7.42 -28.52
N ASN A 76 -9.93 -8.40 -28.24
CA ASN A 76 -8.54 -8.47 -28.71
C ASN A 76 -7.72 -7.22 -28.36
N VAL A 77 -8.00 -6.66 -27.18
CA VAL A 77 -7.27 -5.54 -26.58
C VAL A 77 -6.36 -6.09 -25.47
N PRO A 78 -5.09 -5.64 -25.36
CA PRO A 78 -4.21 -6.07 -24.28
C PRO A 78 -4.81 -5.79 -22.89
N MET A 79 -4.73 -6.77 -22.00
CA MET A 79 -5.09 -6.60 -20.58
C MET A 79 -3.84 -6.40 -19.73
N ILE A 80 -3.89 -5.44 -18.82
CA ILE A 80 -2.81 -5.10 -17.91
C ILE A 80 -3.23 -5.45 -16.49
N TYR A 81 -2.74 -6.59 -16.00
CA TYR A 81 -3.04 -7.11 -14.68
C TYR A 81 -2.14 -6.46 -13.63
N LEU A 82 -2.75 -5.77 -12.67
CA LEU A 82 -2.05 -4.97 -11.65
C LEU A 82 -2.42 -5.45 -10.25
N PRO A 83 -1.82 -6.57 -9.79
CA PRO A 83 -2.00 -7.05 -8.42
C PRO A 83 -1.26 -6.20 -7.40
N LEU A 84 -1.87 -6.06 -6.21
CA LEU A 84 -1.15 -5.65 -5.00
C LEU A 84 -0.27 -6.79 -4.50
N HIS A 85 0.95 -6.48 -4.08
CA HIS A 85 1.97 -7.49 -3.82
C HIS A 85 2.08 -7.82 -2.33
N ARG A 86 1.72 -9.04 -1.96
CA ARG A 86 1.79 -9.59 -0.60
C ARG A 86 2.74 -10.77 -0.51
N SER A 87 2.74 -11.67 -1.50
CA SER A 87 3.47 -12.94 -1.46
C SER A 87 4.16 -13.26 -2.81
N HIS A 88 5.21 -14.07 -2.77
CA HIS A 88 5.74 -14.74 -3.96
C HIS A 88 4.73 -15.66 -4.64
N LEU A 89 3.63 -16.01 -3.96
CA LEU A 89 2.54 -16.75 -4.56
C LEU A 89 1.67 -15.90 -5.50
N ASP A 90 1.68 -14.57 -5.39
CA ASP A 90 0.75 -13.68 -6.13
C ASP A 90 0.83 -13.89 -7.65
N TYR A 91 2.03 -13.78 -8.23
CA TYR A 91 2.23 -13.93 -9.68
C TYR A 91 1.99 -15.36 -10.17
N ILE A 92 2.10 -16.34 -9.27
CA ILE A 92 1.79 -17.74 -9.60
C ILE A 92 0.26 -17.89 -9.65
N LEU A 93 -0.46 -17.35 -8.67
CA LEU A 93 -1.92 -17.46 -8.59
C LEU A 93 -2.63 -16.72 -9.71
N VAL A 94 -2.22 -15.49 -10.03
CA VAL A 94 -2.86 -14.72 -11.11
C VAL A 94 -2.75 -15.50 -12.42
N THR A 95 -1.53 -15.89 -12.81
CA THR A 95 -1.31 -16.69 -14.03
C THR A 95 -2.04 -18.04 -13.98
N PHE A 96 -2.02 -18.74 -12.83
CA PHE A 96 -2.70 -20.02 -12.65
C PHE A 96 -4.22 -19.89 -12.82
N ILE A 97 -4.86 -18.91 -12.17
CA ILE A 97 -6.29 -18.68 -12.23
C ILE A 97 -6.72 -18.33 -13.66
N LEU A 98 -6.00 -17.43 -14.33
CA LEU A 98 -6.27 -17.07 -15.72
C LEU A 98 -6.19 -18.32 -16.62
N PHE A 99 -5.11 -19.09 -16.50
CA PHE A 99 -4.91 -20.29 -17.29
C PHE A 99 -5.99 -21.36 -17.05
N MET A 100 -6.38 -21.59 -15.80
CA MET A 100 -7.43 -22.55 -15.42
C MET A 100 -8.84 -22.13 -15.89
N ASN A 101 -9.00 -20.87 -16.28
CA ASN A 101 -10.26 -20.32 -16.79
C ASN A 101 -10.20 -20.01 -18.28
N ASP A 102 -9.30 -20.64 -19.05
CA ASP A 102 -9.15 -20.45 -20.51
C ASP A 102 -8.83 -19.00 -20.92
N LEU A 103 -8.29 -18.20 -20.02
CA LEU A 103 -7.76 -16.87 -20.33
C LEU A 103 -6.27 -16.96 -20.66
N ARG A 104 -5.82 -16.12 -21.59
CA ARG A 104 -4.42 -16.09 -22.02
C ARG A 104 -3.52 -15.64 -20.87
N ALA A 105 -2.49 -16.43 -20.56
CA ALA A 105 -1.49 -16.08 -19.56
C ALA A 105 -0.73 -14.79 -19.96
N PRO A 106 -0.52 -13.84 -19.03
CA PRO A 106 0.18 -12.59 -19.31
C PRO A 106 1.71 -12.78 -19.34
N LEU A 107 2.41 -11.79 -19.88
CA LEU A 107 3.86 -11.66 -19.68
C LEU A 107 4.11 -10.98 -18.34
N VAL A 108 4.86 -11.63 -17.45
CA VAL A 108 5.04 -11.20 -16.06
C VAL A 108 6.37 -10.47 -15.89
N ALA A 109 6.35 -9.24 -15.38
CA ALA A 109 7.56 -8.49 -15.06
C ALA A 109 8.23 -9.09 -13.80
N ALA A 110 9.37 -9.75 -13.98
CA ALA A 110 10.10 -10.45 -12.94
C ALA A 110 11.40 -9.73 -12.60
N GLY A 111 11.74 -9.60 -11.31
CA GLY A 111 13.06 -9.08 -10.92
C GLY A 111 14.20 -9.98 -11.40
N ASN A 112 15.32 -9.40 -11.82
CA ASN A 112 16.51 -10.15 -12.27
C ASN A 112 17.12 -11.07 -11.21
N ASN A 113 16.80 -10.86 -9.92
CA ASN A 113 17.15 -11.77 -8.82
C ASN A 113 16.47 -13.15 -8.95
N LEU A 114 15.47 -13.29 -9.80
CA LEU A 114 14.77 -14.54 -10.09
C LEU A 114 15.45 -15.33 -11.24
N MET A 115 16.45 -14.76 -11.92
CA MET A 115 17.15 -15.39 -13.04
C MET A 115 18.24 -16.37 -12.55
N ILE A 116 17.82 -17.44 -11.86
CA ILE A 116 18.69 -18.54 -11.42
C ILE A 116 18.82 -19.58 -12.56
N PRO A 117 19.96 -20.26 -12.77
CA PRO A 117 20.07 -21.34 -13.74
C PRO A 117 18.94 -22.38 -13.58
N PHE A 118 18.47 -22.96 -14.69
CA PHE A 118 17.28 -23.83 -14.80
C PHE A 118 15.94 -23.14 -14.48
N PHE A 119 15.77 -22.56 -13.29
CA PHE A 119 14.53 -21.89 -12.89
C PHE A 119 14.21 -20.65 -13.74
N GLY A 120 15.22 -19.87 -14.11
CA GLY A 120 15.05 -18.71 -14.97
C GLY A 120 14.58 -19.11 -16.38
N ALA A 121 15.02 -20.27 -16.89
CA ALA A 121 14.54 -20.78 -18.18
C ALA A 121 13.08 -21.26 -18.08
N LEU A 122 12.73 -21.95 -17.00
CA LEU A 122 11.34 -22.32 -16.71
C LEU A 122 10.44 -21.09 -16.62
N LEU A 123 10.83 -20.07 -15.83
CA LEU A 123 10.05 -18.84 -15.68
C LEU A 123 9.86 -18.09 -17.00
N ARG A 124 10.87 -18.03 -17.88
CA ARG A 124 10.69 -17.51 -19.26
C ARG A 124 9.65 -18.31 -20.02
N GLY A 125 9.72 -19.64 -19.89
CA GLY A 125 8.76 -20.58 -20.45
C GLY A 125 7.33 -20.36 -19.94
N LEU A 126 7.18 -19.79 -18.74
CA LEU A 126 5.88 -19.48 -18.12
C LEU A 126 5.41 -18.04 -18.35
N GLY A 127 6.17 -17.23 -19.09
CA GLY A 127 5.77 -15.86 -19.42
C GLY A 127 6.63 -14.76 -18.79
N ALA A 128 7.56 -15.07 -17.89
CA ALA A 128 8.36 -14.06 -17.21
C ALA A 128 9.34 -13.34 -18.15
N PHE A 129 9.37 -12.01 -18.08
CA PHE A 129 10.43 -11.18 -18.64
C PHE A 129 11.19 -10.46 -17.52
N PHE A 130 12.52 -10.46 -17.59
CA PHE A 130 13.36 -10.04 -16.46
C PHE A 130 13.75 -8.57 -16.50
N ILE A 131 13.43 -7.85 -15.43
CA ILE A 131 13.75 -6.44 -15.24
C ILE A 131 14.76 -6.22 -14.10
N LYS A 132 15.61 -5.19 -14.23
CA LYS A 132 16.52 -4.76 -13.18
C LYS A 132 15.73 -4.03 -12.08
N ARG A 133 16.04 -4.33 -10.82
CA ARG A 133 15.39 -3.69 -9.66
C ARG A 133 15.81 -2.23 -9.46
N LYS A 134 17.02 -1.86 -9.88
CA LYS A 134 17.52 -0.48 -9.98
C LYS A 134 17.97 -0.24 -11.41
N LEU A 135 17.40 0.78 -12.04
CA LEU A 135 17.68 1.14 -13.43
C LEU A 135 18.93 1.99 -13.56
N ASP A 136 19.25 2.74 -12.51
CA ASP A 136 20.40 3.61 -12.46
C ASP A 136 21.56 2.87 -11.74
N PRO A 137 22.78 2.86 -12.32
CA PRO A 137 24.00 2.42 -11.64
C PRO A 137 24.25 3.24 -10.37
N GLN A 138 24.99 2.66 -9.43
CA GLN A 138 25.36 3.31 -8.16
C GLN A 138 26.13 4.64 -8.34
N ASN A 139 26.64 4.92 -9.54
CA ASN A 139 27.35 6.14 -9.91
C ASN A 139 26.43 7.30 -10.35
N GLY A 140 25.10 7.15 -10.26
CA GLY A 140 24.13 8.23 -10.53
C GLY A 140 23.86 8.56 -12.01
N GLN A 141 24.45 7.84 -12.97
CA GLN A 141 24.23 8.05 -14.40
C GLN A 141 23.13 7.14 -14.97
N ARG A 142 22.08 7.70 -15.57
CA ARG A 142 20.95 6.91 -16.11
C ARG A 142 21.40 5.92 -17.20
N ASP A 143 20.93 4.66 -17.10
CA ASP A 143 21.19 3.64 -18.12
C ASP A 143 20.21 3.76 -19.29
N PHE A 144 20.45 4.73 -20.20
CA PHE A 144 19.56 5.01 -21.33
C PHE A 144 19.35 3.81 -22.26
N VAL A 145 20.39 3.01 -22.52
CA VAL A 145 20.29 1.81 -23.37
C VAL A 145 19.34 0.79 -22.76
N TYR A 146 19.44 0.54 -21.45
CA TYR A 146 18.55 -0.42 -20.79
C TYR A 146 17.09 0.06 -20.80
N ARG A 147 16.86 1.35 -20.52
CA ARG A 147 15.52 1.94 -20.53
C ARG A 147 14.88 1.87 -21.92
N ALA A 148 15.63 2.21 -22.96
CA ALA A 148 15.17 2.10 -24.34
C ALA A 148 14.80 0.65 -24.71
N VAL A 149 15.66 -0.33 -24.38
CA VAL A 149 15.35 -1.74 -24.63
C VAL A 149 14.12 -2.22 -23.88
N LEU A 150 13.95 -1.82 -22.61
CA LEU A 150 12.76 -2.16 -21.81
C LEU A 150 11.48 -1.55 -22.42
N HIS A 151 11.54 -0.26 -22.77
CA HIS A 151 10.43 0.45 -23.38
C HIS A 151 10.00 -0.25 -24.68
N THR A 152 10.93 -0.41 -25.62
CA THR A 152 10.66 -1.06 -26.91
C THR A 152 10.19 -2.51 -26.74
N TYR A 153 10.74 -3.27 -25.79
CA TYR A 153 10.30 -4.65 -25.54
C TYR A 153 8.83 -4.71 -25.09
N MET A 154 8.42 -3.85 -24.16
CA MET A 154 7.04 -3.80 -23.69
C MET A 154 6.10 -3.28 -24.76
N GLU A 155 6.48 -2.21 -25.46
CA GLU A 155 5.74 -1.64 -26.58
C GLU A 155 5.46 -2.67 -27.67
N GLU A 156 6.50 -3.39 -28.14
CA GLU A 156 6.35 -4.43 -29.16
C GLU A 156 5.54 -5.64 -28.65
N SER A 157 5.64 -5.96 -27.35
CA SER A 157 4.80 -7.00 -26.74
C SER A 157 3.32 -6.62 -26.75
N LEU A 158 2.99 -5.36 -26.43
CA LEU A 158 1.63 -4.84 -26.47
C LEU A 158 1.08 -4.78 -27.90
N LYS A 159 1.89 -4.32 -28.88
CA LYS A 159 1.54 -4.33 -30.30
C LYS A 159 1.25 -5.74 -30.83
N ALA A 160 1.99 -6.74 -30.34
CA ALA A 160 1.77 -8.14 -30.65
C ALA A 160 0.55 -8.75 -29.90
N GLY A 161 -0.21 -7.95 -29.15
CA GLY A 161 -1.43 -8.37 -28.45
C GLY A 161 -1.16 -9.20 -27.19
N HIS A 162 0.01 -9.09 -26.58
CA HIS A 162 0.28 -9.73 -25.29
C HIS A 162 -0.27 -8.88 -24.14
N SER A 163 -0.98 -9.55 -23.22
CA SER A 163 -1.30 -9.00 -21.91
C SER A 163 -0.06 -8.96 -21.02
N LEU A 164 0.00 -7.99 -20.10
CA LEU A 164 1.12 -7.80 -19.18
C LEU A 164 0.64 -7.94 -17.72
N GLU A 165 1.54 -8.42 -16.86
CA GLU A 165 1.33 -8.44 -15.40
C GLU A 165 2.54 -7.81 -14.72
N PHE A 166 2.29 -6.84 -13.84
CA PHE A 166 3.33 -6.28 -12.98
C PHE A 166 2.76 -5.66 -11.70
N PHE A 167 3.57 -5.64 -10.65
CA PHE A 167 3.19 -5.10 -9.35
C PHE A 167 3.40 -3.59 -9.30
N ILE A 168 2.30 -2.83 -9.28
CA ILE A 168 2.34 -1.37 -9.31
C ILE A 168 3.01 -0.76 -8.06
N GLU A 169 3.00 -1.46 -6.93
CA GLU A 169 3.69 -1.07 -5.69
C GLU A 169 5.23 -1.19 -5.79
N GLY A 170 5.73 -1.92 -6.80
CA GLY A 170 7.16 -2.16 -7.03
C GLY A 170 7.83 -3.13 -6.03
N GLY A 171 7.08 -3.71 -5.10
CA GLY A 171 7.54 -4.76 -4.19
C GLY A 171 6.50 -5.17 -3.16
N ARG A 172 6.73 -6.33 -2.52
CA ARG A 172 5.87 -6.86 -1.45
C ARG A 172 5.71 -5.85 -0.31
N SER A 173 4.49 -5.69 0.17
CA SER A 173 4.20 -4.90 1.36
C SER A 173 4.82 -5.54 2.61
N ARG A 174 5.46 -4.70 3.43
CA ARG A 174 6.14 -5.12 4.68
C ARG A 174 5.22 -5.04 5.89
N THR A 175 4.21 -4.20 5.82
CA THR A 175 3.31 -3.85 6.92
C THR A 175 1.90 -4.40 6.70
N GLY A 176 1.57 -4.95 5.55
CA GLY A 176 0.18 -5.31 5.20
C GLY A 176 -0.65 -4.13 4.70
N LYS A 177 -0.14 -2.89 4.81
CA LYS A 177 -0.76 -1.68 4.22
C LYS A 177 -0.55 -1.64 2.71
N ALA A 178 -1.43 -0.96 1.98
CA ALA A 178 -1.17 -0.61 0.57
C ALA A 178 0.02 0.35 0.49
N VAL A 179 0.86 0.17 -0.53
CA VAL A 179 2.06 0.98 -0.77
C VAL A 179 1.77 1.96 -1.89
N LEU A 180 2.35 3.17 -1.79
CA LEU A 180 2.26 4.15 -2.87
C LEU A 180 2.79 3.57 -4.20
N PRO A 181 2.08 3.78 -5.31
CA PRO A 181 2.44 3.16 -6.57
C PRO A 181 3.72 3.76 -7.17
N LYS A 182 4.41 2.92 -7.95
CA LYS A 182 5.53 3.27 -8.83
C LYS A 182 5.07 3.14 -10.28
N ALA A 183 4.62 4.27 -10.82
CA ALA A 183 4.04 4.43 -12.15
C ALA A 183 4.97 4.10 -13.34
N GLY A 184 6.17 3.57 -13.11
CA GLY A 184 7.22 3.44 -14.12
C GLY A 184 6.93 2.51 -15.29
N LEU A 185 6.46 1.29 -15.00
CA LEU A 185 6.06 0.35 -16.05
C LEU A 185 4.72 0.75 -16.68
N LEU A 186 3.83 1.36 -15.87
CA LEU A 186 2.55 1.87 -16.34
C LEU A 186 2.73 3.02 -17.34
N SER A 187 3.74 3.87 -17.16
CA SER A 187 4.00 4.96 -18.11
C SER A 187 4.27 4.41 -19.51
N ILE A 188 5.01 3.30 -19.64
CA ILE A 188 5.30 2.69 -20.96
C ILE A 188 4.00 2.23 -21.65
N VAL A 189 3.04 1.70 -20.89
CA VAL A 189 1.73 1.30 -21.43
C VAL A 189 0.96 2.53 -21.92
N VAL A 190 0.91 3.59 -21.11
CA VAL A 190 0.26 4.87 -21.46
C VAL A 190 0.93 5.50 -22.69
N ASP A 191 2.25 5.54 -22.74
CA ASP A 191 3.04 6.08 -23.85
C ASP A 191 2.78 5.29 -25.15
N THR A 192 2.66 3.96 -25.05
CA THR A 192 2.32 3.08 -26.18
C THR A 192 0.91 3.35 -26.72
N LEU A 193 -0.05 3.64 -25.83
CA LEU A 193 -1.41 4.01 -26.23
C LEU A 193 -1.45 5.40 -26.87
N MET A 194 -0.84 6.40 -26.24
CA MET A 194 -0.84 7.78 -26.72
C MET A 194 -0.09 7.96 -28.05
N SER A 195 0.96 7.16 -28.29
CA SER A 195 1.66 7.11 -29.59
C SER A 195 0.88 6.36 -30.68
N GLY A 196 -0.27 5.77 -30.36
CA GLY A 196 -1.08 4.99 -31.29
C GLY A 196 -0.54 3.59 -31.59
N GLY A 197 0.43 3.10 -30.80
CA GLY A 197 0.97 1.75 -30.94
C GLY A 197 -0.07 0.67 -30.65
N ILE A 198 -1.04 0.95 -29.77
CA ILE A 198 -2.21 0.12 -29.52
C ILE A 198 -3.48 0.97 -29.57
N ARG A 199 -4.61 0.35 -29.91
CA ARG A 199 -5.91 1.05 -29.99
C ARG A 199 -6.48 1.40 -28.61
N ASP A 200 -6.22 0.53 -27.63
CA ASP A 200 -6.61 0.65 -26.23
C ASP A 200 -5.81 -0.38 -25.39
N ALA A 201 -5.95 -0.32 -24.06
CA ALA A 201 -5.55 -1.34 -23.11
C ALA A 201 -6.55 -1.38 -21.94
N TYR A 202 -6.94 -2.58 -21.49
CA TYR A 202 -7.77 -2.71 -20.29
C TYR A 202 -6.90 -2.84 -19.04
N ILE A 203 -7.10 -1.95 -18.08
CA ILE A 203 -6.45 -2.04 -16.77
C ILE A 203 -7.29 -2.92 -15.87
N VAL A 204 -6.66 -3.91 -15.24
CA VAL A 204 -7.30 -4.87 -14.33
C VAL A 204 -6.63 -4.78 -12.95
N PRO A 205 -7.18 -3.99 -12.01
CA PRO A 205 -6.73 -4.00 -10.62
C PRO A 205 -7.05 -5.36 -9.97
N ILE A 206 -6.11 -5.92 -9.19
CA ILE A 206 -6.31 -7.23 -8.54
C ILE A 206 -6.01 -7.13 -7.03
N ALA A 207 -6.97 -7.57 -6.23
CA ALA A 207 -6.81 -7.72 -4.78
C ALA A 207 -6.44 -9.17 -4.43
N MET A 208 -5.41 -9.33 -3.60
CA MET A 208 -4.93 -10.63 -3.12
C MET A 208 -5.10 -10.70 -1.61
N SER A 209 -6.06 -11.52 -1.14
CA SER A 209 -6.42 -11.59 0.27
C SER A 209 -6.04 -12.95 0.87
N TYR A 210 -5.16 -12.94 1.87
CA TYR A 210 -4.61 -14.16 2.49
C TYR A 210 -5.07 -14.31 3.94
N GLU A 211 -5.48 -15.51 4.34
CA GLU A 211 -5.60 -15.84 5.77
C GLU A 211 -4.24 -15.92 6.46
N LYS A 212 -3.27 -16.58 5.83
CA LYS A 212 -1.89 -16.67 6.34
C LYS A 212 -0.89 -16.56 5.21
N LEU A 213 0.15 -15.75 5.40
CA LEU A 213 1.22 -15.65 4.40
C LEU A 213 2.12 -16.87 4.39
N LEU A 214 2.45 -17.33 3.19
CA LEU A 214 3.34 -18.47 2.94
C LEU A 214 4.81 -18.17 3.25
N ASP A 215 5.26 -16.99 2.82
CA ASP A 215 6.67 -16.62 2.77
C ASP A 215 7.22 -16.09 4.11
N GLY A 216 6.42 -16.12 5.18
CA GLY A 216 6.69 -15.41 6.42
C GLY A 216 6.53 -13.90 6.28
N ASN A 217 6.55 -13.20 7.42
CA ASN A 217 6.38 -11.74 7.47
C ASN A 217 7.74 -11.02 7.52
N PHE A 218 7.79 -9.75 7.07
CA PHE A 218 9.01 -8.92 7.00
C PHE A 218 9.46 -8.36 8.36
N ILE A 219 9.27 -9.10 9.44
CA ILE A 219 9.49 -8.63 10.81
C ILE A 219 10.95 -8.25 11.05
N SER A 220 11.90 -9.01 10.52
CA SER A 220 13.33 -8.69 10.61
C SER A 220 13.66 -7.33 9.98
N GLU A 221 13.11 -7.03 8.79
CA GLU A 221 13.25 -5.73 8.13
C GLU A 221 12.61 -4.61 8.98
N GLN A 222 11.43 -4.84 9.56
CA GLN A 222 10.76 -3.88 10.45
C GLN A 222 11.50 -3.64 11.76
N LEU A 223 12.23 -4.63 12.25
CA LEU A 223 13.13 -4.49 13.39
C LEU A 223 14.43 -3.73 13.04
N GLY A 224 14.63 -3.35 11.77
CA GLY A 224 15.80 -2.59 11.33
C GLY A 224 16.96 -3.44 10.85
N LYS A 225 16.80 -4.77 10.75
CA LYS A 225 17.82 -5.60 10.12
C LYS A 225 17.92 -5.24 8.64
N PRO A 226 19.13 -5.30 8.05
CA PRO A 226 19.29 -5.04 6.63
C PRO A 226 18.41 -6.00 5.83
N LYS A 227 17.88 -5.50 4.72
CA LYS A 227 17.08 -6.31 3.81
C LYS A 227 17.90 -7.47 3.28
N GLU A 228 17.53 -8.68 3.69
CA GLU A 228 18.08 -9.89 3.09
C GLU A 228 17.44 -10.09 1.72
N MET A 229 18.29 -10.23 0.69
CA MET A 229 17.77 -10.61 -0.62
C MET A 229 17.38 -12.07 -0.57
N GLU A 230 16.10 -12.35 -0.30
CA GLU A 230 15.57 -13.70 -0.48
C GLU A 230 15.80 -14.14 -1.93
N SER A 231 16.52 -15.26 -2.07
CA SER A 231 16.70 -15.90 -3.37
C SER A 231 15.42 -16.62 -3.75
N PHE A 232 15.10 -16.69 -5.04
CA PHE A 232 13.94 -17.47 -5.49
C PHE A 232 14.02 -18.94 -5.03
N SER A 233 15.24 -19.49 -4.97
CA SER A 233 15.52 -20.81 -4.40
C SER A 233 15.13 -20.92 -2.92
N SER A 234 15.39 -19.90 -2.11
CA SER A 234 14.99 -19.93 -0.69
C SER A 234 13.48 -19.82 -0.52
N ALA A 235 12.79 -19.05 -1.37
CA ALA A 235 11.33 -18.99 -1.41
C ALA A 235 10.71 -20.34 -1.81
N ILE A 236 11.22 -20.98 -2.88
CA ILE A 236 10.78 -22.32 -3.27
C ILE A 236 11.07 -23.34 -2.16
N GLN A 237 12.25 -23.29 -1.55
CA GLN A 237 12.60 -24.22 -0.46
C GLN A 237 11.75 -23.98 0.79
N ALA A 238 11.33 -22.74 1.06
CA ALA A 238 10.35 -22.44 2.10
C ALA A 238 9.01 -23.09 1.74
N ILE A 239 8.45 -22.79 0.56
CA ILE A 239 7.21 -23.38 0.04
C ILE A 239 7.25 -24.92 0.14
N TRP A 240 8.35 -25.56 -0.27
CA TRP A 240 8.53 -27.01 -0.21
C TRP A 240 8.59 -27.56 1.21
N ARG A 241 9.26 -26.87 2.14
CA ARG A 241 9.30 -27.29 3.55
C ARG A 241 7.93 -27.21 4.22
N THR A 242 7.08 -26.30 3.74
CA THR A 242 5.77 -26.03 4.32
C THR A 242 4.60 -26.66 3.55
N LEU A 243 4.88 -27.60 2.64
CA LEU A 243 3.88 -28.41 1.92
C LEU A 243 2.94 -29.24 2.81
N HIS A 244 3.21 -29.34 4.12
CA HIS A 244 2.37 -30.03 5.12
C HIS A 244 1.72 -29.07 6.12
N SER A 245 1.81 -27.76 5.92
CA SER A 245 1.20 -26.77 6.80
C SER A 245 -0.04 -26.17 6.18
N ASN A 246 -1.03 -25.87 7.03
CA ASN A 246 -2.26 -25.21 6.61
C ASN A 246 -2.07 -23.68 6.62
N TYR A 247 -2.24 -23.06 5.46
CA TYR A 247 -2.18 -21.60 5.28
C TYR A 247 -3.56 -20.94 5.06
N GLY A 248 -4.62 -21.71 5.27
CA GLY A 248 -6.00 -21.29 5.13
C GLY A 248 -6.38 -21.07 3.67
N THR A 249 -7.33 -20.17 3.47
CA THR A 249 -7.86 -19.83 2.16
C THR A 249 -7.19 -18.57 1.61
N VAL A 250 -7.06 -18.54 0.28
CA VAL A 250 -6.66 -17.33 -0.46
C VAL A 250 -7.82 -16.90 -1.32
N ARG A 251 -8.17 -15.61 -1.28
CA ARG A 251 -9.17 -15.02 -2.15
C ARG A 251 -8.53 -14.03 -3.11
N VAL A 252 -8.86 -14.16 -4.39
CA VAL A 252 -8.39 -13.28 -5.45
C VAL A 252 -9.58 -12.59 -6.09
N ASP A 253 -9.63 -11.27 -5.96
CA ASP A 253 -10.68 -10.45 -6.56
C ASP A 253 -10.09 -9.68 -7.76
N PHE A 254 -10.51 -10.04 -8.97
CA PHE A 254 -10.27 -9.25 -10.17
C PHE A 254 -11.28 -8.12 -10.21
N CYS A 255 -10.82 -6.88 -10.04
CA CYS A 255 -11.69 -5.71 -10.07
C CYS A 255 -12.24 -5.48 -11.49
N GLN A 256 -13.28 -4.66 -11.59
CA GLN A 256 -13.86 -4.28 -12.88
C GLN A 256 -12.77 -3.73 -13.81
N PRO A 257 -12.52 -4.36 -14.97
CA PRO A 257 -11.62 -3.81 -15.97
C PRO A 257 -12.14 -2.48 -16.49
N PHE A 258 -11.24 -1.52 -16.73
CA PHE A 258 -11.58 -0.24 -17.34
C PHE A 258 -10.66 0.07 -18.52
N SER A 259 -11.21 0.74 -19.53
CA SER A 259 -10.44 1.21 -20.69
C SER A 259 -9.45 2.29 -20.26
N LEU A 260 -8.17 2.08 -20.56
CA LEU A 260 -7.14 3.08 -20.31
C LEU A 260 -7.38 4.32 -21.17
N LYS A 261 -7.84 4.14 -22.41
CA LYS A 261 -8.15 5.24 -23.31
C LYS A 261 -9.29 6.11 -22.76
N GLU A 262 -10.39 5.50 -22.33
CA GLU A 262 -11.51 6.25 -21.74
C GLU A 262 -11.09 6.97 -20.45
N PHE A 263 -10.29 6.32 -19.60
CA PHE A 263 -9.77 6.93 -18.38
C PHE A 263 -8.95 8.19 -18.69
N LEU A 264 -8.03 8.11 -19.67
CA LEU A 264 -7.17 9.23 -20.06
C LEU A 264 -7.98 10.37 -20.70
N LEU A 265 -8.94 10.05 -21.57
CA LEU A 265 -9.84 11.04 -22.18
C LEU A 265 -10.70 11.77 -21.14
N ALA A 266 -11.26 11.03 -20.17
CA ALA A 266 -12.05 11.62 -19.10
C ALA A 266 -11.20 12.54 -18.20
N ALA A 267 -9.97 12.12 -17.90
CA ALA A 267 -9.04 12.92 -17.13
C ALA A 267 -8.63 14.20 -17.89
N GLU A 268 -8.24 14.10 -19.18
CA GLU A 268 -7.93 15.26 -20.03
C GLU A 268 -9.10 16.25 -20.14
N TYR A 269 -10.33 15.76 -20.26
CA TYR A 269 -11.52 16.61 -20.25
C TYR A 269 -11.68 17.36 -18.92
N SER A 270 -11.45 16.67 -17.79
CA SER A 270 -11.47 17.29 -16.47
C SER A 270 -10.35 18.33 -16.30
N TYR A 271 -9.17 18.11 -16.90
CA TYR A 271 -8.05 19.05 -16.85
C TYR A 271 -8.29 20.32 -17.67
N ASN A 272 -8.99 20.20 -18.81
CA ASN A 272 -9.22 21.31 -19.74
C ASN A 272 -10.53 22.08 -19.48
N SER A 273 -11.31 21.71 -18.47
CA SER A 273 -12.61 22.34 -18.19
C SER A 273 -12.46 23.64 -17.37
N PRO A 274 -12.95 24.80 -17.85
CA PRO A 274 -12.94 26.05 -17.09
C PRO A 274 -14.06 26.06 -16.03
N VAL A 275 -13.71 25.68 -14.79
CA VAL A 275 -14.34 26.04 -13.50
C VAL A 275 -15.87 25.83 -13.31
N ARG A 276 -16.18 24.99 -12.30
CA ARG A 276 -17.31 25.01 -11.34
C ARG A 276 -18.71 25.43 -11.81
N THR A 277 -19.60 24.44 -11.81
CA THR A 277 -20.94 24.60 -11.21
C THR A 277 -21.20 23.40 -10.30
N LEU A 278 -21.25 23.66 -8.99
CA LEU A 278 -21.83 22.74 -8.02
C LEU A 278 -23.33 22.68 -8.31
N GLN A 279 -23.77 21.64 -9.00
CA GLN A 279 -25.16 21.23 -8.99
C GLN A 279 -25.18 19.74 -8.62
N PRO A 280 -25.84 19.34 -7.52
CA PRO A 280 -25.91 17.94 -7.12
C PRO A 280 -26.86 17.22 -8.09
N CYS A 281 -26.30 16.70 -9.17
CA CYS A 281 -27.02 15.80 -10.06
C CYS A 281 -26.99 14.40 -9.43
N LEU A 282 -28.16 13.91 -9.01
CA LEU A 282 -28.41 12.51 -8.67
C LEU A 282 -28.04 11.63 -9.88
N LEU A 283 -26.80 11.15 -9.93
CA LEU A 283 -26.31 10.19 -10.91
C LEU A 283 -25.48 9.11 -10.23
N PRO A 284 -25.41 7.89 -10.81
CA PRO A 284 -24.81 6.72 -10.16
C PRO A 284 -23.32 6.91 -9.86
N GLN A 285 -22.87 6.33 -8.73
CA GLN A 285 -21.62 6.53 -7.99
C GLN A 285 -20.25 6.31 -8.71
N ASN A 286 -20.14 6.40 -10.04
CA ASN A 286 -18.92 6.02 -10.78
C ASN A 286 -18.30 7.13 -11.67
N GLN A 287 -18.29 8.40 -11.26
CA GLN A 287 -17.52 9.43 -11.99
C GLN A 287 -16.51 10.15 -11.10
N CYS A 288 -15.23 10.06 -11.48
CA CYS A 288 -14.11 10.76 -10.87
C CYS A 288 -14.10 12.22 -11.33
N PHE A 289 -14.30 13.15 -10.40
CA PHE A 289 -14.00 14.57 -10.61
C PHE A 289 -12.59 14.85 -10.08
N PHE A 290 -11.69 15.42 -10.89
CA PHE A 290 -10.31 15.72 -10.49
C PHE A 290 -10.21 17.14 -9.90
N ASN A 291 -9.75 17.24 -8.64
CA ASN A 291 -9.60 18.51 -7.92
C ASN A 291 -8.12 18.76 -7.61
N HIS A 292 -7.63 19.93 -8.04
CA HIS A 292 -6.23 20.32 -7.96
C HIS A 292 -5.83 20.87 -6.58
N ASN A 293 -4.72 20.37 -6.02
CA ASN A 293 -3.70 21.17 -5.32
C ASN A 293 -2.50 20.29 -4.88
N MET A 294 -1.47 20.16 -5.73
CA MET A 294 -0.07 20.02 -5.28
C MET A 294 0.92 20.07 -6.46
N LYS A 295 1.76 21.12 -6.49
CA LYS A 295 2.94 21.21 -7.36
C LYS A 295 4.08 20.42 -6.73
N SER A 296 4.40 19.25 -7.27
CA SER A 296 5.64 18.53 -6.94
C SER A 296 6.38 18.20 -8.24
N ARG A 297 7.43 18.96 -8.57
CA ARG A 297 8.35 18.66 -9.69
C ARG A 297 9.04 17.32 -9.45
N ARG A 298 8.71 16.27 -10.21
CA ARG A 298 9.51 15.04 -10.29
C ARG A 298 9.56 14.55 -11.73
N ARG A 299 10.74 14.32 -12.30
CA ARG A 299 10.88 13.80 -13.68
C ARG A 299 10.46 12.33 -13.77
N SER A 300 9.85 11.92 -14.88
CA SER A 300 9.54 10.52 -15.22
C SER A 300 10.77 9.63 -15.03
N GLU A 301 10.61 8.49 -14.35
CA GLU A 301 11.69 7.52 -14.11
C GLU A 301 12.05 6.72 -15.38
N TYR A 302 11.18 6.68 -16.40
CA TYR A 302 11.29 5.75 -17.54
C TYR A 302 11.21 6.40 -18.93
N GLY A 303 10.71 7.64 -19.04
CA GLY A 303 10.58 8.33 -20.33
C GLY A 303 11.93 8.76 -20.92
N THR A 304 12.06 8.59 -22.24
CA THR A 304 13.19 9.08 -23.06
C THR A 304 13.05 10.55 -23.46
N GLU A 305 11.90 11.17 -23.19
CA GLU A 305 11.57 12.55 -23.57
C GLU A 305 11.23 13.45 -22.37
N VAL A 306 11.23 14.77 -22.59
CA VAL A 306 10.77 15.78 -21.63
C VAL A 306 9.24 15.68 -21.56
N VAL A 307 8.75 14.76 -20.75
CA VAL A 307 7.31 14.56 -20.49
C VAL A 307 6.71 15.81 -19.84
N SER A 308 5.56 16.30 -20.34
CA SER A 308 4.80 17.39 -19.70
C SER A 308 4.39 17.02 -18.28
N GLU A 309 4.34 17.98 -17.36
CA GLU A 309 3.94 17.70 -15.96
C GLU A 309 2.52 17.11 -15.88
N ASP A 310 1.65 17.49 -16.82
CA ASP A 310 0.27 17.01 -16.91
C ASP A 310 0.21 15.51 -17.27
N HIS A 311 1.04 15.05 -18.22
CA HIS A 311 1.13 13.62 -18.57
C HIS A 311 1.59 12.76 -17.40
N ARG A 312 2.53 13.28 -16.61
CA ARG A 312 3.00 12.58 -15.41
C ARG A 312 1.94 12.52 -14.32
N GLN A 313 1.15 13.57 -14.16
CA GLN A 313 0.05 13.59 -13.21
C GLN A 313 -1.04 12.57 -13.62
N LEU A 314 -1.39 12.50 -14.91
CA LEU A 314 -2.32 11.50 -15.44
C LEU A 314 -1.91 10.06 -15.11
N ILE A 315 -0.64 9.71 -15.36
CA ILE A 315 -0.14 8.37 -15.04
C ILE A 315 -0.18 8.12 -13.52
N LYS A 316 0.16 9.13 -12.71
CA LYS A 316 0.09 9.02 -11.25
C LYS A 316 -1.34 8.77 -10.78
N ASP A 317 -2.32 9.51 -11.31
CA ASP A 317 -3.72 9.38 -10.92
C ASP A 317 -4.28 8.01 -11.31
N CYS A 318 -3.93 7.51 -12.50
CA CYS A 318 -4.24 6.15 -12.92
C CYS A 318 -3.64 5.12 -11.95
N ALA A 319 -2.38 5.31 -11.57
CA ALA A 319 -1.69 4.41 -10.65
C ALA A 319 -2.31 4.41 -9.24
N ASP A 320 -2.65 5.60 -8.72
CA ASP A 320 -3.33 5.76 -7.44
C ASP A 320 -4.74 5.13 -7.49
N TYR A 321 -5.44 5.25 -8.64
CA TYR A 321 -6.76 4.63 -8.85
C TYR A 321 -6.70 3.11 -8.80
N VAL A 322 -5.70 2.52 -9.43
CA VAL A 322 -5.48 1.07 -9.40
C VAL A 322 -5.26 0.58 -7.97
N VAL A 323 -4.37 1.24 -7.22
CA VAL A 323 -4.09 0.86 -5.83
C VAL A 323 -5.33 1.03 -4.95
N TYR A 324 -6.01 2.17 -5.08
CA TYR A 324 -7.25 2.47 -4.35
C TYR A 324 -8.34 1.42 -4.62
N THR A 325 -8.57 1.09 -5.89
CA THR A 325 -9.60 0.13 -6.31
C THR A 325 -9.27 -1.29 -5.86
N ALA A 326 -8.04 -1.76 -6.11
CA ALA A 326 -7.61 -3.09 -5.69
C ALA A 326 -7.65 -3.24 -4.16
N PHE A 327 -7.22 -2.22 -3.42
CA PHE A 327 -7.26 -2.26 -1.96
C PHE A 327 -8.68 -2.15 -1.42
N GLY A 328 -9.56 -1.39 -2.09
CA GLY A 328 -10.98 -1.31 -1.77
C GLY A 328 -11.72 -2.64 -1.93
N ALA A 329 -11.28 -3.48 -2.88
CA ALA A 329 -11.81 -4.82 -3.12
C ALA A 329 -11.20 -5.92 -2.22
N TYR A 330 -10.25 -5.58 -1.34
CA TYR A 330 -9.64 -6.53 -0.41
C TYR A 330 -10.69 -7.14 0.53
N SER A 331 -10.72 -8.47 0.64
CA SER A 331 -11.65 -9.18 1.50
C SER A 331 -11.01 -9.45 2.85
N LEU A 332 -11.71 -9.13 3.94
CA LEU A 332 -11.17 -9.29 5.29
C LEU A 332 -11.25 -10.75 5.73
N MET A 333 -10.10 -11.29 6.15
CA MET A 333 -9.95 -12.69 6.55
C MET A 333 -10.07 -12.88 8.06
N SER A 334 -10.29 -14.13 8.49
CA SER A 334 -10.50 -14.49 9.90
C SER A 334 -9.35 -14.01 10.80
N THR A 335 -8.11 -14.18 10.34
CA THR A 335 -6.87 -13.73 11.00
C THR A 335 -6.75 -12.22 11.04
N ASN A 336 -7.20 -11.50 10.00
CA ASN A 336 -7.21 -10.04 9.99
C ASN A 336 -8.12 -9.50 11.09
N LEU A 337 -9.34 -10.03 11.19
CA LEU A 337 -10.32 -9.60 12.19
C LEU A 337 -9.87 -9.91 13.62
N LEU A 338 -9.38 -11.13 13.87
CA LEU A 338 -8.92 -11.53 15.20
C LEU A 338 -7.70 -10.71 15.64
N ALA A 339 -6.67 -10.58 14.78
CA ALA A 339 -5.49 -9.80 15.11
C ALA A 339 -5.86 -8.34 15.39
N PHE A 340 -6.74 -7.75 14.57
CA PHE A 340 -7.20 -6.38 14.77
C PHE A 340 -7.95 -6.21 16.10
N LEU A 341 -8.88 -7.10 16.46
CA LEU A 341 -9.58 -7.04 17.76
C LEU A 341 -8.64 -7.17 18.95
N LEU A 342 -7.69 -8.09 18.89
CA LEU A 342 -6.72 -8.29 19.95
C LEU A 342 -5.83 -7.07 20.14
N LEU A 343 -5.41 -6.39 19.08
CA LEU A 343 -4.56 -5.20 19.19
C LEU A 343 -5.33 -3.94 19.60
N SER A 344 -6.54 -3.74 19.07
CA SER A 344 -7.31 -2.49 19.25
C SER A 344 -8.20 -2.47 20.50
N LYS A 345 -8.82 -3.61 20.84
CA LYS A 345 -9.85 -3.71 21.90
C LYS A 345 -9.45 -4.62 23.05
N HIS A 346 -8.77 -5.74 22.76
CA HIS A 346 -8.48 -6.81 23.73
C HIS A 346 -6.98 -7.02 23.96
N ARG A 347 -6.20 -5.95 24.03
CA ARG A 347 -4.72 -6.02 24.16
C ARG A 347 -4.26 -6.75 25.42
N LYS A 348 -5.03 -6.67 26.50
CA LYS A 348 -4.77 -7.39 27.76
C LYS A 348 -5.32 -8.83 27.77
N GLY A 349 -5.93 -9.26 26.68
CA GLY A 349 -6.64 -10.53 26.52
C GLY A 349 -8.11 -10.45 26.92
N ALA A 350 -8.89 -11.44 26.46
CA ALA A 350 -10.32 -11.54 26.71
C ALA A 350 -10.78 -13.00 26.87
N SER A 351 -11.88 -13.21 27.59
CA SER A 351 -12.55 -14.51 27.61
C SER A 351 -13.11 -14.84 26.22
N PHE A 352 -13.26 -16.14 25.91
CA PHE A 352 -13.82 -16.56 24.62
C PHE A 352 -15.19 -15.93 24.31
N GLU A 353 -16.07 -15.84 25.30
CA GLU A 353 -17.41 -15.25 25.15
C GLU A 353 -17.35 -13.75 24.83
N ASN A 354 -16.52 -12.98 25.54
CA ASN A 354 -16.32 -11.55 25.25
C ASN A 354 -15.71 -11.31 23.87
N LEU A 355 -14.81 -12.22 23.45
CA LEU A 355 -14.18 -12.16 22.14
C LEU A 355 -15.19 -12.48 21.03
N VAL A 356 -16.08 -13.46 21.21
CA VAL A 356 -17.19 -13.75 20.29
C VAL A 356 -18.12 -12.55 20.15
N ASN A 357 -18.52 -11.94 21.27
CA ASN A 357 -19.38 -10.74 21.25
C ASN A 357 -18.70 -9.58 20.51
N SER A 358 -17.40 -9.40 20.72
CA SER A 358 -16.63 -8.36 20.02
C SER A 358 -16.40 -8.66 18.54
N MET A 359 -16.30 -9.94 18.18
CA MET A 359 -16.23 -10.37 16.78
C MET A 359 -17.55 -10.13 16.05
N ASN A 360 -18.69 -10.44 16.68
CA ASN A 360 -20.01 -10.12 16.13
C ASN A 360 -20.16 -8.62 15.90
N TRP A 361 -19.85 -7.82 16.93
CA TRP A 361 -19.85 -6.36 16.82
C TRP A 361 -18.94 -5.85 15.69
N LEU A 362 -17.71 -6.35 15.59
CA LEU A 362 -16.79 -5.91 14.53
C LEU A 362 -17.32 -6.26 13.14
N ARG A 363 -17.92 -7.45 12.97
CA ARG A 363 -18.51 -7.86 11.69
C ARG A 363 -19.68 -6.96 11.31
N GLU A 364 -20.54 -6.60 12.25
CA GLU A 364 -21.62 -5.64 12.05
C GLU A 364 -21.08 -4.27 11.63
N GLU A 365 -20.06 -3.76 12.32
CA GLU A 365 -19.44 -2.47 12.00
C GLU A 365 -18.78 -2.44 10.62
N ILE A 366 -18.12 -3.53 10.21
CA ILE A 366 -17.54 -3.69 8.87
C ILE A 366 -18.64 -3.75 7.81
N THR A 367 -19.74 -4.46 8.09
CA THR A 367 -20.87 -4.62 7.16
C THR A 367 -21.59 -3.30 6.94
N LYS A 368 -21.81 -2.51 8.01
CA LYS A 368 -22.39 -1.15 7.91
C LYS A 368 -21.61 -0.24 6.96
N ARG A 369 -20.29 -0.44 6.87
CA ARG A 369 -19.37 0.33 6.02
C ARG A 369 -19.19 -0.29 4.62
N ASN A 370 -20.07 -1.21 4.21
CA ASN A 370 -20.06 -1.88 2.91
C ASN A 370 -18.73 -2.58 2.59
N LYS A 371 -18.04 -3.13 3.60
CA LYS A 371 -16.78 -3.86 3.42
C LYS A 371 -17.01 -5.37 3.49
N THR A 372 -16.28 -6.09 2.64
CA THR A 372 -16.47 -7.54 2.46
C THR A 372 -15.64 -8.34 3.47
N ILE A 373 -16.27 -9.34 4.07
CA ILE A 373 -15.64 -10.35 4.92
C ILE A 373 -15.70 -11.68 4.17
N SER A 374 -14.59 -12.42 4.11
CA SER A 374 -14.53 -13.65 3.30
C SER A 374 -15.23 -14.85 3.95
N PHE A 375 -15.50 -14.78 5.25
CA PHE A 375 -16.00 -15.92 6.01
C PHE A 375 -17.46 -15.78 6.41
N PHE A 376 -18.22 -16.83 6.11
CA PHE A 376 -19.59 -17.02 6.53
C PHE A 376 -19.63 -18.08 7.65
N GLY A 377 -20.50 -17.89 8.65
CA GLY A 377 -20.61 -18.78 9.80
C GLY A 377 -20.44 -18.08 11.15
N ASP A 378 -20.44 -18.89 12.21
CA ASP A 378 -20.39 -18.41 13.59
C ASP A 378 -19.01 -17.84 13.96
N SER A 379 -19.03 -16.71 14.66
CA SER A 379 -17.82 -16.03 15.14
C SER A 379 -17.00 -16.90 16.09
N SER A 380 -17.62 -17.84 16.80
CA SER A 380 -16.89 -18.80 17.64
C SER A 380 -15.92 -19.66 16.84
N GLU A 381 -16.32 -20.10 15.64
CA GLU A 381 -15.48 -20.93 14.78
C GLU A 381 -14.41 -20.11 14.06
N LEU A 382 -14.73 -18.88 13.66
CA LEU A 382 -13.75 -17.95 13.10
C LEU A 382 -12.61 -17.67 14.08
N ILE A 383 -12.93 -17.48 15.36
CA ILE A 383 -11.91 -17.26 16.39
C ILE A 383 -11.02 -18.50 16.53
N ARG A 384 -11.58 -19.71 16.56
CA ARG A 384 -10.79 -20.95 16.64
C ARG A 384 -9.88 -21.13 15.42
N ARG A 385 -10.43 -20.95 14.22
CA ARG A 385 -9.68 -21.03 12.95
C ARG A 385 -8.55 -20.02 12.91
N ALA A 386 -8.84 -18.75 13.17
CA ALA A 386 -7.86 -17.67 13.18
C ALA A 386 -6.77 -17.91 14.24
N THR A 387 -7.14 -18.36 15.43
CA THR A 387 -6.17 -18.70 16.50
C THR A 387 -5.24 -19.85 16.09
N SER A 388 -5.79 -20.88 15.42
CA SER A 388 -5.01 -21.99 14.88
C SER A 388 -4.00 -21.53 13.83
N LEU A 389 -4.43 -20.66 12.90
CA LEU A 389 -3.59 -20.15 11.82
C LEU A 389 -2.50 -19.18 12.32
N LEU A 390 -2.85 -18.24 13.19
CA LEU A 390 -1.90 -17.31 13.83
C LEU A 390 -0.89 -18.07 14.72
N GLY A 391 -1.33 -19.16 15.34
CA GLY A 391 -0.49 -20.03 16.15
C GLY A 391 -0.22 -19.50 17.56
N LYS A 392 0.32 -20.39 18.41
CA LYS A 392 0.50 -20.16 19.85
C LYS A 392 1.52 -19.07 20.19
N ASN A 393 2.41 -18.74 19.26
CA ASN A 393 3.42 -17.69 19.45
C ASN A 393 2.77 -16.30 19.43
N LEU A 394 1.76 -16.10 18.57
CA LEU A 394 1.08 -14.81 18.44
C LEU A 394 -0.12 -14.69 19.37
N VAL A 395 -0.84 -15.79 19.61
CA VAL A 395 -2.02 -15.82 20.48
C VAL A 395 -1.90 -16.95 21.49
N SER A 396 -1.74 -16.61 22.77
CA SER A 396 -1.70 -17.57 23.86
C SER A 396 -3.10 -17.85 24.42
N LEU A 397 -3.29 -19.08 24.91
CA LEU A 397 -4.52 -19.56 25.53
C LEU A 397 -4.24 -19.84 27.01
N ASP A 398 -4.66 -18.93 27.88
CA ASP A 398 -4.47 -19.06 29.32
C ASP A 398 -5.77 -19.58 29.96
N ALA A 399 -5.70 -20.74 30.60
CA ALA A 399 -6.84 -21.30 31.33
C ALA A 399 -6.83 -20.81 32.77
N ILE A 400 -7.70 -19.86 33.10
CA ILE A 400 -7.87 -19.38 34.48
C ILE A 400 -8.93 -20.25 35.16
N LYS A 401 -8.55 -20.93 36.25
CA LYS A 401 -9.50 -21.58 37.15
C LYS A 401 -10.07 -20.52 38.08
N MET A 402 -11.39 -20.40 38.11
CA MET A 402 -12.08 -19.53 39.07
C MET A 402 -12.49 -20.39 40.27
N ASP A 403 -11.73 -20.32 41.36
CA ASP A 403 -12.07 -20.99 42.62
C ASP A 403 -12.93 -20.04 43.47
N TRP A 404 -14.25 -20.02 43.24
CA TRP A 404 -15.19 -19.28 44.09
C TRP A 404 -16.41 -20.15 44.42
N TYR A 405 -16.56 -20.48 45.71
CA TYR A 405 -17.72 -20.96 46.51
C TYR A 405 -18.89 -21.75 45.89
N SER A 406 -18.83 -22.22 44.66
CA SER A 406 -19.85 -23.06 44.03
C SER A 406 -19.18 -24.22 43.32
N ASN A 407 -19.74 -25.42 43.47
CA ASN A 407 -19.25 -26.74 43.06
C ASN A 407 -18.97 -26.94 41.56
N ASN A 408 -18.83 -25.88 40.76
CA ASN A 408 -18.52 -25.95 39.34
C ASN A 408 -17.11 -25.44 39.07
N ASN A 409 -16.16 -26.37 38.87
CA ASN A 409 -14.82 -26.15 38.32
C ASN A 409 -14.89 -25.61 36.85
N LYS A 410 -15.44 -24.42 36.64
CA LYS A 410 -15.56 -23.82 35.29
C LYS A 410 -14.23 -23.15 34.92
N LYS A 411 -13.43 -23.83 34.09
CA LYS A 411 -12.23 -23.25 33.48
C LYS A 411 -12.65 -22.25 32.41
N THR A 412 -12.24 -20.99 32.53
CA THR A 412 -12.44 -19.99 31.48
C THR A 412 -11.14 -19.82 30.71
N VAL A 413 -11.21 -19.97 29.38
CA VAL A 413 -10.05 -19.79 28.49
C VAL A 413 -9.97 -18.33 28.08
N TYR A 414 -8.83 -17.71 28.33
CA TYR A 414 -8.49 -16.37 27.91
C TYR A 414 -7.59 -16.43 26.68
N TYR A 415 -7.93 -15.62 25.68
CA TYR A 415 -7.13 -15.42 24.47
C TYR A 415 -6.34 -14.14 24.66
N LYS A 416 -5.01 -14.23 24.59
CA LYS A 416 -4.12 -13.09 24.83
C LYS A 416 -3.13 -12.93 23.67
N PRO A 417 -2.98 -11.72 23.09
CA PRO A 417 -1.96 -11.50 22.08
C PRO A 417 -0.57 -11.43 22.72
N SER A 418 0.45 -11.87 21.99
CA SER A 418 1.84 -11.55 22.34
C SER A 418 2.10 -10.07 22.05
N THR A 419 2.56 -9.34 23.07
CA THR A 419 2.95 -7.93 22.95
C THR A 419 4.46 -7.76 22.75
N ASN A 420 5.21 -8.87 22.63
CA ASN A 420 6.63 -8.80 22.28
C ASN A 420 6.78 -8.14 20.91
N LEU A 421 7.79 -7.28 20.75
CA LEU A 421 7.96 -6.46 19.54
C LEU A 421 7.93 -7.26 18.21
N PRO A 422 8.60 -8.41 18.06
CA PRO A 422 8.51 -9.17 16.81
C PRO A 422 7.10 -9.71 16.54
N ASP A 423 6.45 -10.24 17.58
CA ASP A 423 5.15 -10.91 17.48
C ASP A 423 4.02 -9.88 17.26
N VAL A 424 4.08 -8.73 17.92
CA VAL A 424 3.09 -7.66 17.78
C VAL A 424 3.16 -7.03 16.39
N LEU A 425 4.35 -6.90 15.80
CA LEU A 425 4.52 -6.46 14.42
C LEU A 425 3.93 -7.48 13.43
N GLU A 426 4.02 -8.77 13.75
CA GLU A 426 3.38 -9.83 12.97
C GLU A 426 1.85 -9.77 13.06
N LEU A 427 1.30 -9.61 14.26
CA LEU A 427 -0.14 -9.37 14.44
C LEU A 427 -0.60 -8.09 13.74
N GLN A 428 0.20 -7.03 13.81
CA GLN A 428 -0.11 -5.75 13.17
C GLN A 428 -0.16 -5.89 11.65
N TYR A 429 0.70 -6.72 11.05
CA TYR A 429 0.63 -7.03 9.62
C TYR A 429 -0.76 -7.52 9.22
N TYR A 430 -1.34 -8.46 9.97
CA TYR A 430 -2.69 -8.97 9.71
C TYR A 430 -3.78 -7.94 10.04
N ALA A 431 -3.62 -7.18 11.12
CA ALA A 431 -4.59 -6.17 11.54
C ALA A 431 -4.69 -4.98 10.56
N ASN A 432 -3.60 -4.63 9.88
CA ASN A 432 -3.54 -3.48 8.98
C ASN A 432 -4.46 -3.59 7.76
N SER A 433 -4.96 -4.78 7.42
CA SER A 433 -6.00 -4.93 6.38
C SER A 433 -7.36 -4.39 6.83
N VAL A 434 -7.66 -4.40 8.14
CA VAL A 434 -8.93 -3.91 8.72
C VAL A 434 -8.88 -2.40 8.99
N LEU A 435 -7.70 -1.87 9.26
CA LEU A 435 -7.48 -0.45 9.57
C LEU A 435 -8.21 0.56 8.66
N PRO A 436 -8.21 0.41 7.31
CA PRO A 436 -8.87 1.36 6.41
C PRO A 436 -10.38 1.46 6.59
N VAL A 437 -11.02 0.43 7.16
CA VAL A 437 -12.46 0.43 7.45
C VAL A 437 -12.81 1.55 8.41
N PHE A 438 -11.97 1.79 9.42
CA PHE A 438 -12.23 2.74 10.51
C PHE A 438 -11.34 3.99 10.44
N LEU A 439 -10.51 4.08 9.40
CA LEU A 439 -9.40 5.02 9.34
C LEU A 439 -9.87 6.47 9.33
N MET A 440 -10.85 6.81 8.48
CA MET A 440 -11.35 8.19 8.37
C MET A 440 -12.03 8.66 9.66
N GLU A 441 -12.80 7.79 10.30
CA GLU A 441 -13.49 8.07 11.56
C GLU A 441 -12.48 8.26 12.69
N SER A 442 -11.47 7.38 12.73
CA SER A 442 -10.32 7.51 13.63
C SER A 442 -9.58 8.82 13.36
N ILE A 443 -9.38 9.22 12.10
CA ILE A 443 -8.71 10.47 11.74
C ILE A 443 -9.49 11.69 12.23
N ILE A 444 -10.81 11.69 12.15
CA ILE A 444 -11.63 12.81 12.64
C ILE A 444 -11.57 12.87 14.16
N ILE A 445 -11.73 11.73 14.84
CA ILE A 445 -11.65 11.66 16.30
C ILE A 445 -10.28 12.09 16.81
N ASN A 446 -9.21 11.80 16.07
CA ASN A 446 -7.83 12.18 16.42
C ASN A 446 -7.35 13.48 15.72
N ALA A 447 -8.14 14.09 14.83
CA ALA A 447 -7.78 15.24 13.96
C ALA A 447 -6.41 15.15 13.23
N LEU A 448 -6.03 13.98 12.69
CA LEU A 448 -4.67 13.66 12.19
C LEU A 448 -4.42 13.75 10.68
N SER A 449 -5.35 14.25 9.87
CA SER A 449 -5.31 14.07 8.40
C SER A 449 -3.98 14.48 7.74
N SER A 450 -3.41 15.63 8.13
CA SER A 450 -2.15 16.14 7.57
C SER A 450 -0.91 15.29 7.91
N ILE A 451 -0.95 14.56 9.02
CA ILE A 451 0.18 13.75 9.51
C ILE A 451 0.23 12.41 8.78
N LEU A 452 -0.94 11.84 8.46
CA LEU A 452 -1.05 10.45 8.04
C LEU A 452 -1.02 10.25 6.51
N GLN A 453 -0.86 11.30 5.71
CA GLN A 453 -0.83 11.23 4.23
C GLN A 453 0.27 10.32 3.66
N TYR A 454 1.31 10.01 4.44
CA TYR A 454 2.39 9.08 4.07
C TYR A 454 2.13 7.64 4.50
N GLU A 455 1.10 7.41 5.31
CA GLU A 455 0.73 6.10 5.83
C GLU A 455 -0.36 5.44 4.99
N PHE A 456 -1.28 6.24 4.45
CA PHE A 456 -2.47 5.75 3.78
C PHE A 456 -2.90 6.64 2.62
N ILE A 457 -3.60 6.04 1.66
CA ILE A 457 -4.33 6.75 0.61
C ILE A 457 -5.77 6.96 1.14
N PHE A 458 -6.11 8.20 1.48
CA PHE A 458 -7.40 8.54 2.11
C PHE A 458 -8.52 8.78 1.11
N SER A 459 -8.18 9.37 -0.02
CA SER A 459 -9.16 9.87 -0.97
C SER A 459 -9.06 9.10 -2.27
N PRO A 460 -10.20 8.76 -2.90
CA PRO A 460 -10.21 8.38 -4.30
C PRO A 460 -9.42 9.41 -5.12
N PRO A 461 -8.70 8.99 -6.17
CA PRO A 461 -8.05 9.92 -7.08
C PRO A 461 -9.03 10.98 -7.58
N GLY A 462 -8.54 12.21 -7.67
CA GLY A 462 -9.33 13.36 -8.06
C GLY A 462 -10.19 13.98 -6.95
N THR A 463 -10.52 13.26 -5.88
CA THR A 463 -11.28 13.86 -4.77
C THR A 463 -10.38 14.58 -3.78
N SER A 464 -10.90 15.66 -3.16
CA SER A 464 -10.17 16.40 -2.12
C SER A 464 -10.34 15.72 -0.77
N ILE A 465 -9.30 15.74 0.07
CA ILE A 465 -9.37 15.22 1.44
C ILE A 465 -10.49 15.89 2.26
N CYS A 466 -10.73 17.18 2.05
CA CYS A 466 -11.81 17.92 2.70
C CYS A 466 -13.19 17.33 2.36
N THR A 467 -13.39 16.90 1.11
CA THR A 467 -14.65 16.27 0.68
C THR A 467 -14.87 14.95 1.43
N VAL A 468 -13.83 14.12 1.54
CA VAL A 468 -13.93 12.83 2.24
C VAL A 468 -14.14 13.05 3.74
N LEU A 469 -13.44 14.02 4.34
CA LEU A 469 -13.60 14.37 5.75
C LEU A 469 -15.02 14.87 6.05
N ASN A 470 -15.57 15.76 5.23
CA ASN A 470 -16.92 16.27 5.42
C ASN A 470 -17.96 15.13 5.32
N ALA A 471 -17.85 14.27 4.32
CA ALA A 471 -18.73 13.11 4.20
C ALA A 471 -18.63 12.18 5.44
N THR A 472 -17.42 11.95 5.96
CA THR A 472 -17.26 11.16 7.18
C THR A 472 -17.82 11.88 8.42
N ILE A 473 -17.72 13.21 8.50
CA ILE A 473 -18.37 13.98 9.58
C ILE A 473 -19.88 13.78 9.53
N ASP A 474 -20.49 13.84 8.34
CA ASP A 474 -21.92 13.60 8.14
C ASP A 474 -22.31 12.19 8.60
N ASP A 475 -21.55 11.16 8.19
CA ASP A 475 -21.76 9.77 8.65
C ASP A 475 -21.66 9.63 10.18
N LEU A 476 -20.66 10.28 10.80
CA LEU A 476 -20.47 10.25 12.25
C LEU A 476 -21.59 10.98 13.02
N LEU A 477 -22.19 12.01 12.44
CA LEU A 477 -23.38 12.67 12.97
C LEU A 477 -24.62 11.78 12.85
N GLU A 478 -24.79 11.09 11.71
CA GLU A 478 -25.88 10.11 11.51
C GLU A 478 -25.80 8.98 12.53
N TYR A 479 -24.60 8.45 12.79
CA TYR A 479 -24.37 7.42 13.80
C TYR A 479 -24.38 7.92 15.25
N SER A 480 -24.67 9.21 15.47
CA SER A 480 -24.69 9.84 16.79
C SER A 480 -23.37 9.71 17.57
N TYR A 481 -22.24 9.66 16.85
CA TYR A 481 -20.90 9.73 17.44
C TYR A 481 -20.47 11.19 17.69
N LEU A 482 -20.96 12.11 16.86
CA LEU A 482 -20.78 13.56 16.97
C LEU A 482 -22.13 14.24 17.27
N LEU A 483 -22.07 15.44 17.86
CA LEU A 483 -23.23 16.31 18.12
C LEU A 483 -22.92 17.71 17.56
N MET A 484 -23.91 18.32 16.88
CA MET A 484 -23.83 19.73 16.47
C MET A 484 -24.39 20.64 17.57
N ASN A 485 -23.68 21.72 17.90
CA ASN A 485 -24.27 22.82 18.67
C ASN A 485 -25.10 23.72 17.75
N GLU A 486 -26.36 24.00 18.11
CA GLU A 486 -27.15 25.04 17.46
C GLU A 486 -26.65 26.43 17.92
N THR A 487 -25.96 27.15 17.06
CA THR A 487 -25.74 28.61 17.26
C THR A 487 -26.87 29.38 16.60
N SER A 488 -27.57 30.20 17.39
CA SER A 488 -28.66 31.10 17.00
C SER A 488 -28.29 32.01 15.82
N LYS A 489 -29.15 32.04 14.81
CA LYS A 489 -28.98 32.67 13.48
C LYS A 489 -28.96 34.21 13.44
N GLU A 490 -28.83 34.95 14.54
CA GLU A 490 -29.24 36.37 14.55
C GLU A 490 -28.17 37.46 14.31
N ASP A 491 -26.86 37.17 14.27
CA ASP A 491 -25.85 38.26 14.25
C ASP A 491 -24.88 38.33 13.05
N SER A 492 -25.10 37.57 11.96
CA SER A 492 -24.11 37.44 10.88
C SER A 492 -24.24 38.41 9.69
N ASP A 493 -25.19 39.36 9.68
CA ASP A 493 -25.46 40.20 8.50
C ASP A 493 -24.72 41.54 8.44
N SER A 494 -23.84 41.86 9.41
CA SER A 494 -23.19 43.19 9.47
C SER A 494 -21.67 43.24 9.29
N LYS A 495 -21.00 42.13 8.94
CA LYS A 495 -19.52 42.07 8.83
C LYS A 495 -18.99 41.42 7.55
N LEU A 496 -19.67 41.62 6.42
CA LEU A 496 -19.33 40.95 5.15
C LEU A 496 -18.40 41.73 4.19
N ASP A 497 -18.00 42.97 4.49
CA ASP A 497 -17.37 43.82 3.46
C ASP A 497 -15.87 44.15 3.61
N GLU A 498 -15.12 43.54 4.54
CA GLU A 498 -13.73 43.97 4.76
C GLU A 498 -12.68 42.87 5.01
N PHE A 499 -12.74 41.71 4.35
CA PHE A 499 -11.58 40.79 4.30
C PHE A 499 -11.53 40.00 2.99
N SER A 500 -11.04 40.64 1.92
CA SER A 500 -10.77 40.01 0.61
C SER A 500 -9.33 40.23 0.16
N THR A 501 -8.35 39.94 1.02
CA THR A 501 -6.95 39.74 0.56
C THR A 501 -6.22 38.83 1.54
N TYR A 502 -5.57 37.79 1.03
CA TYR A 502 -4.94 36.64 1.73
C TYR A 502 -5.90 35.49 2.06
N GLY A 503 -5.71 34.38 1.33
CA GLY A 503 -6.54 33.18 1.39
C GLY A 503 -6.35 32.34 2.65
N GLU A 504 -6.93 32.81 3.75
CA GLU A 504 -7.42 31.94 4.82
C GLU A 504 -8.89 31.62 4.51
N GLN A 505 -9.19 30.35 4.30
CA GLN A 505 -10.57 29.88 4.14
C GLN A 505 -11.31 30.13 5.45
N ALA A 506 -12.29 31.03 5.42
CA ALA A 506 -13.25 31.21 6.50
C ALA A 506 -13.96 29.86 6.77
N GLU A 507 -13.55 29.19 7.83
CA GLU A 507 -14.27 28.05 8.40
C GLU A 507 -15.59 28.57 8.97
N LEU A 508 -16.71 28.09 8.43
CA LEU A 508 -17.94 27.96 9.20
C LEU A 508 -17.65 27.01 10.36
N LEU A 509 -17.16 27.54 11.48
CA LEU A 509 -16.97 26.78 12.72
C LEU A 509 -18.34 26.52 13.35
N GLN A 510 -19.05 25.51 12.84
CA GLN A 510 -20.03 24.79 13.67
C GLN A 510 -19.22 24.02 14.73
N GLU A 511 -19.46 24.31 16.01
CA GLU A 511 -18.83 23.55 17.10
C GLU A 511 -19.40 22.14 17.15
N ILE A 512 -18.64 21.18 16.65
CA ILE A 512 -18.95 19.75 16.72
C ILE A 512 -18.33 19.18 18.01
N LYS A 513 -19.14 18.48 18.82
CA LYS A 513 -18.70 17.82 20.06
C LYS A 513 -18.81 16.29 19.96
N LEU A 514 -17.93 15.57 20.67
CA LEU A 514 -18.01 14.10 20.81
C LEU A 514 -19.19 13.72 21.71
N ASN A 515 -20.00 12.75 21.29
CA ASN A 515 -21.07 12.21 22.10
C ASN A 515 -20.51 11.24 23.16
N SER A 516 -20.32 11.73 24.39
CA SER A 516 -19.75 10.95 25.51
C SER A 516 -20.73 9.94 26.16
N GLY A 517 -21.93 9.75 25.59
CA GLY A 517 -22.97 8.84 26.09
C GLY A 517 -22.73 7.35 25.75
N GLU A 518 -23.74 6.69 25.18
CA GLU A 518 -23.75 5.24 24.89
C GLU A 518 -22.58 4.77 24.01
N ASN A 519 -22.00 5.67 23.20
CA ASN A 519 -20.95 5.37 22.22
C ASN A 519 -19.51 5.48 22.74
N LYS A 520 -19.31 5.71 24.05
CA LYS A 520 -17.97 5.89 24.64
C LYS A 520 -16.97 4.80 24.28
N ASN A 521 -17.40 3.53 24.27
CA ASN A 521 -16.52 2.40 23.95
C ASN A 521 -16.06 2.40 22.48
N THR A 522 -16.92 2.83 21.56
CA THR A 522 -16.59 2.95 20.13
C THR A 522 -15.62 4.10 19.90
N ILE A 523 -15.83 5.25 20.56
CA ILE A 523 -14.91 6.39 20.49
C ILE A 523 -13.52 6.00 21.01
N LEU A 524 -13.45 5.32 22.17
CA LEU A 524 -12.18 4.82 22.71
C LEU A 524 -11.49 3.81 21.79
N PHE A 525 -12.28 2.97 21.11
CA PHE A 525 -11.76 2.05 20.10
C PHE A 525 -11.20 2.81 18.89
N LEU A 526 -11.93 3.79 18.32
CA LEU A 526 -11.44 4.59 17.20
C LEU A 526 -10.18 5.41 17.57
N HIS A 527 -10.09 5.87 18.82
CA HIS A 527 -8.86 6.48 19.34
C HIS A 527 -7.69 5.48 19.40
N SER A 528 -7.93 4.25 19.88
CA SER A 528 -6.87 3.24 20.04
C SER A 528 -6.26 2.79 18.71
N ILE A 529 -7.01 2.89 17.62
CA ILE A 529 -6.58 2.50 16.26
C ILE A 529 -5.34 3.30 15.80
N LEU A 530 -5.32 4.62 16.04
CA LEU A 530 -4.24 5.50 15.56
C LEU A 530 -3.21 5.85 16.64
N THR A 531 -3.46 5.52 17.91
CA THR A 531 -2.54 5.83 19.01
C THR A 531 -1.10 5.34 18.76
N PRO A 532 -0.84 4.11 18.25
CA PRO A 532 0.53 3.66 17.97
C PRO A 532 1.26 4.50 16.91
N LEU A 533 0.51 5.02 15.93
CA LEU A 533 1.04 5.91 14.90
C LEU A 533 1.41 7.26 15.51
N ILE A 534 0.56 7.83 16.36
CA ILE A 534 0.84 9.10 17.05
C ILE A 534 2.10 8.97 17.91
N GLU A 535 2.22 7.89 18.67
CA GLU A 535 3.41 7.59 19.47
C GLU A 535 4.67 7.49 18.58
N SER A 536 4.59 6.82 17.44
CA SER A 536 5.72 6.73 16.48
C SER A 536 6.20 8.11 16.01
N TYR A 537 5.26 9.01 15.69
CA TYR A 537 5.57 10.35 15.19
C TYR A 537 6.10 11.25 16.32
N LEU A 538 5.59 11.10 17.53
CA LEU A 538 6.12 11.77 18.73
C LEU A 538 7.53 11.31 19.08
N LEU A 539 7.82 10.01 19.00
CA LEU A 539 9.16 9.48 19.21
C LEU A 539 10.14 10.03 18.18
N THR A 540 9.72 10.10 16.91
CA THR A 540 10.56 10.62 15.82
C THR A 540 10.80 12.12 15.99
N ALA A 541 9.77 12.92 16.27
CA ALA A 541 9.90 14.35 16.59
C ALA A 541 10.82 14.56 17.79
N GLY A 542 10.67 13.71 18.80
CA GLY A 542 11.47 13.70 20.01
C GLY A 542 12.95 13.39 19.78
N VAL A 543 13.42 12.98 18.60
CA VAL A 543 14.87 12.81 18.32
C VAL A 543 15.42 13.94 17.45
N LEU A 544 14.57 14.82 16.90
CA LEU A 544 15.01 15.93 16.06
C LEU A 544 15.99 16.88 16.78
N PHE A 545 15.95 16.96 18.12
CA PHE A 545 16.92 17.75 18.89
C PHE A 545 18.38 17.31 18.65
N LYS A 546 18.60 16.04 18.28
CA LYS A 546 19.94 15.53 17.95
C LYS A 546 20.48 16.08 16.63
N LEU A 547 19.63 16.66 15.79
CA LEU A 547 19.98 17.26 14.50
C LEU A 547 20.31 18.76 14.62
N VAL A 548 20.23 19.35 15.83
CA VAL A 548 20.61 20.75 16.04
C VAL A 548 22.10 20.90 15.74
N ASP A 549 22.41 21.78 14.81
CA ASP A 549 23.77 22.07 14.32
C ASP A 549 24.55 20.85 13.80
N THR A 550 23.87 19.76 13.45
CA THR A 550 24.51 18.51 13.00
C THR A 550 23.77 17.84 11.84
N GLU A 551 24.49 16.96 11.14
CA GLU A 551 23.94 16.06 10.12
C GLU A 551 24.09 14.61 10.59
N ILE A 552 23.02 13.83 10.55
CA ILE A 552 23.02 12.42 10.98
C ILE A 552 22.50 11.52 9.84
N GLU A 553 23.11 10.35 9.69
CA GLU A 553 22.66 9.33 8.74
C GLU A 553 21.31 8.72 9.15
N GLU A 554 20.43 8.42 8.17
CA GLU A 554 19.11 7.81 8.39
C GLU A 554 19.15 6.61 9.35
N ALA A 555 20.09 5.68 9.15
CA ALA A 555 20.18 4.47 9.96
C ALA A 555 20.52 4.77 11.42
N ALA A 556 21.45 5.70 11.65
CA ALA A 556 21.83 6.15 12.99
C ALA A 556 20.67 6.89 13.66
N LEU A 557 19.99 7.80 12.94
CA LEU A 557 18.85 8.55 13.46
C LEU A 557 17.70 7.62 13.86
N LEU A 558 17.35 6.63 13.01
CA LEU A 558 16.30 5.66 13.31
C LEU A 558 16.67 4.75 14.49
N GLN A 559 17.95 4.42 14.67
CA GLN A 559 18.42 3.68 15.84
C GLN A 559 18.24 4.50 17.12
N GLU A 560 18.47 5.81 17.06
CA GLU A 560 18.23 6.71 18.20
C GLU A 560 16.76 6.81 18.57
N VAL A 561 15.86 6.87 17.58
CA VAL A 561 14.40 6.82 17.82
C VAL A 561 14.00 5.52 18.51
N LYS A 562 14.55 4.38 18.07
CA LYS A 562 14.30 3.08 18.72
C LYS A 562 14.82 3.03 20.16
N ASN A 563 16.02 3.56 20.41
CA ASN A 563 16.58 3.61 21.76
C ASN A 563 15.71 4.48 22.70
N LEU A 564 15.28 5.65 22.23
CA LEU A 564 14.35 6.51 22.98
C LEU A 564 13.01 5.81 23.24
N GLY A 565 12.47 5.16 22.21
CA GLY A 565 11.24 4.39 22.30
C GLY A 565 11.32 3.26 23.32
N GLN A 566 12.36 2.43 23.28
CA GLN A 566 12.56 1.36 24.25
C GLN A 566 12.64 1.89 25.68
N LYS A 567 13.34 3.01 25.90
CA LYS A 567 13.38 3.68 27.20
C LYS A 567 11.98 4.12 27.65
N LYS A 568 11.18 4.71 26.76
CA LYS A 568 9.82 5.18 27.07
C LYS A 568 8.83 4.03 27.29
N LEU A 569 8.97 2.90 26.59
CA LEU A 569 8.21 1.66 26.86
C LEU A 569 8.49 1.16 28.27
N ASN A 570 9.76 1.05 28.65
CA ASN A 570 10.15 0.58 29.98
C ASN A 570 9.64 1.48 31.11
N LEU A 571 9.46 2.78 30.82
CA LEU A 571 8.89 3.76 31.75
C LEU A 571 7.36 3.85 31.69
N GLY A 572 6.69 3.09 30.82
CA GLY A 572 5.24 3.14 30.62
C GLY A 572 4.73 4.46 30.01
N GLN A 573 5.59 5.26 29.39
CA GLN A 573 5.23 6.54 28.77
C GLN A 573 4.61 6.37 27.37
N ILE A 574 4.84 5.22 26.76
CA ILE A 574 4.18 4.75 25.54
C ILE A 574 3.63 3.35 25.79
N CYS A 575 2.49 3.05 25.19
CA CYS A 575 1.71 1.85 25.51
C CYS A 575 1.76 0.77 24.41
N PHE A 576 2.31 1.11 23.23
CA PHE A 576 2.26 0.26 22.06
C PHE A 576 3.69 -0.02 21.55
N GLU A 577 4.11 -1.28 21.65
CA GLU A 577 5.42 -1.74 21.18
C GLU A 577 5.57 -1.55 19.65
N GLU A 578 4.49 -1.74 18.88
CA GLU A 578 4.43 -1.52 17.44
C GLU A 578 4.72 -0.06 17.01
N SER A 579 4.73 0.90 17.94
CA SER A 579 5.18 2.28 17.71
C SER A 579 6.67 2.37 17.31
N LEU A 580 7.42 1.28 17.44
CA LEU A 580 8.84 1.17 17.04
C LEU A 580 9.03 0.58 15.63
N GLY A 581 7.94 0.34 14.90
CA GLY A 581 7.98 -0.20 13.53
C GLY A 581 8.75 0.72 12.57
N LEU A 582 9.82 0.21 11.94
CA LEU A 582 10.73 1.02 11.12
C LEU A 582 10.04 1.78 9.98
N ASP A 583 9.05 1.16 9.31
CA ASP A 583 8.35 1.80 8.19
C ASP A 583 7.56 3.03 8.65
N THR A 584 6.87 2.94 9.80
CA THR A 584 6.15 4.06 10.41
C THR A 584 7.10 5.20 10.80
N LEU A 585 8.24 4.87 11.42
CA LEU A 585 9.27 5.85 11.77
C LEU A 585 9.87 6.55 10.53
N LYS A 586 10.08 5.81 9.44
CA LYS A 586 10.51 6.38 8.16
C LYS A 586 9.45 7.28 7.53
N ASN A 587 8.18 6.95 7.67
CA ASN A 587 7.09 7.79 7.20
C ASN A 587 6.99 9.09 7.99
N ALA A 588 7.24 9.06 9.31
CA ALA A 588 7.35 10.27 10.13
C ALA A 588 8.48 11.19 9.65
N LEU A 589 9.65 10.64 9.29
CA LEU A 589 10.74 11.43 8.68
C LEU A 589 10.33 12.03 7.33
N LYS A 590 9.63 11.28 6.45
CA LYS A 590 9.09 11.83 5.19
C LYS A 590 8.09 12.96 5.45
N LEU A 591 7.27 12.86 6.51
CA LEU A 591 6.37 13.92 6.90
C LEU A 591 7.15 15.18 7.29
N PHE A 592 8.15 15.06 8.15
CA PHE A 592 8.94 16.22 8.57
C PHE A 592 9.74 16.84 7.43
N GLU A 593 10.18 16.05 6.46
CA GLU A 593 10.75 16.55 5.20
C GLU A 593 9.70 17.37 4.42
N SER A 594 8.47 16.85 4.29
CA SER A 594 7.37 17.54 3.59
C SER A 594 6.94 18.84 4.25
N TRP A 595 6.97 18.88 5.59
CA TRP A 595 6.71 20.07 6.39
C TRP A 595 7.87 21.06 6.37
N LYS A 596 8.95 20.73 5.66
CA LYS A 596 10.19 21.53 5.57
C LYS A 596 10.80 21.80 6.95
N ILE A 597 10.71 20.81 7.85
CA ILE A 597 11.39 20.82 9.15
C ILE A 597 12.81 20.29 8.99
N ILE A 598 12.95 19.18 8.25
CA ILE A 598 14.24 18.55 7.96
C ILE A 598 14.58 18.67 6.47
N ASN A 599 15.88 18.68 6.19
CA ASN A 599 16.45 18.59 4.86
C ASN A 599 17.10 17.22 4.68
N VAL A 600 16.98 16.64 3.47
CA VAL A 600 17.55 15.33 3.16
C VAL A 600 18.57 15.50 2.04
N ARG A 601 19.83 15.18 2.33
CA ARG A 601 20.92 15.14 1.35
C ARG A 601 21.31 13.69 1.11
N THR A 602 21.50 13.31 -0.14
CA THR A 602 22.01 11.98 -0.48
C THR A 602 23.48 12.09 -0.84
N HIS A 603 24.34 11.42 -0.07
CA HIS A 603 25.78 11.37 -0.29
C HIS A 603 26.23 9.90 -0.32
N ASN A 604 26.90 9.46 -1.37
CA ASN A 604 27.34 8.06 -1.54
C ASN A 604 26.24 7.01 -1.31
N SER A 605 25.01 7.27 -1.80
CA SER A 605 23.81 6.43 -1.57
C SER A 605 23.30 6.36 -0.12
N LEU A 606 23.89 7.11 0.81
CA LEU A 606 23.41 7.29 2.18
C LEU A 606 22.58 8.57 2.27
N LYS A 607 21.50 8.54 3.05
CA LYS A 607 20.68 9.72 3.33
C LYS A 607 21.14 10.36 4.62
N LEU A 608 21.54 11.61 4.53
CA LEU A 608 21.89 12.49 5.65
C LEU A 608 20.73 13.43 5.91
N TYR A 609 20.36 13.56 7.17
CA TYR A 609 19.29 14.42 7.66
C TYR A 609 19.90 15.57 8.46
N SER A 610 19.40 16.79 8.22
CA SER A 610 19.67 18.00 9.00
C SER A 610 18.40 18.79 9.22
N LEU A 611 18.39 19.71 10.20
CA LEU A 611 17.30 20.66 10.36
C LEU A 611 17.38 21.78 9.31
N GLN A 612 16.22 22.26 8.88
CA GLN A 612 16.13 23.50 8.12
C GLN A 612 16.47 24.69 9.01
N PRO A 613 17.04 25.80 8.47
CA PRO A 613 17.49 26.93 9.28
C PRO A 613 16.42 27.50 10.22
N ASN A 614 15.15 27.51 9.78
CA ASN A 614 14.02 28.03 10.55
C ASN A 614 13.60 27.13 11.74
N TYR A 615 14.07 25.89 11.77
CA TYR A 615 13.75 24.87 12.78
C TYR A 615 15.00 24.37 13.52
N ASN A 616 16.18 24.93 13.24
CA ASN A 616 17.44 24.59 13.89
C ASN A 616 17.55 25.26 15.27
N ASP A 617 16.54 25.05 16.11
CA ASP A 617 16.41 25.60 17.46
C ASP A 617 15.58 24.65 18.33
N VAL A 618 15.97 24.50 19.60
CA VAL A 618 15.33 23.55 20.52
C VAL A 618 13.87 23.91 20.80
N SER A 619 13.54 25.19 20.96
CA SER A 619 12.16 25.63 21.23
C SER A 619 11.24 25.33 20.04
N LYS A 620 11.74 25.46 18.81
CA LYS A 620 10.98 25.10 17.60
C LYS A 620 10.70 23.60 17.48
N ILE A 621 11.60 22.77 18.00
CA ILE A 621 11.38 21.33 18.08
C ILE A 621 10.33 20.99 19.15
N GLU A 622 10.35 21.68 20.29
CA GLU A 622 9.30 21.55 21.31
C GLU A 622 7.93 21.94 20.76
N ASP A 623 7.82 23.01 19.95
CA ASP A 623 6.58 23.38 19.27
C ASP A 623 6.03 22.24 18.39
N ILE A 624 6.91 21.52 17.69
CA ILE A 624 6.54 20.36 16.85
C ILE A 624 6.06 19.20 17.73
N ILE A 625 6.78 18.88 18.80
CA ILE A 625 6.41 17.82 19.75
C ILE A 625 5.05 18.14 20.37
N ASN A 626 4.84 19.38 20.80
CA ASN A 626 3.58 19.83 21.39
C ASN A 626 2.44 19.80 20.36
N ARG A 627 2.70 20.21 19.11
CA ARG A 627 1.70 20.15 18.03
C ARG A 627 1.21 18.73 17.79
N ILE A 628 2.10 17.75 17.73
CA ILE A 628 1.72 16.33 17.55
C ILE A 628 1.12 15.77 18.86
N GLY A 629 1.63 16.21 20.01
CA GLY A 629 1.25 15.71 21.33
C GLY A 629 -0.19 16.00 21.71
N LYS A 630 -0.77 17.08 21.16
CA LYS A 630 -2.20 17.41 21.31
C LYS A 630 -3.13 16.29 20.86
N TYR A 631 -2.71 15.46 19.91
CA TYR A 631 -3.54 14.38 19.37
C TYR A 631 -3.42 13.07 20.14
N LYS A 632 -2.53 12.98 21.14
CA LYS A 632 -2.36 11.76 21.95
C LYS A 632 -3.43 11.61 23.05
N ASN A 633 -4.03 12.72 23.49
CA ASN A 633 -4.81 12.81 24.72
C ASN A 633 -6.31 12.91 24.47
#